data_AF-A0A3S3R6Y2-F1
#
_entry.id   AF-A0A3S3R6Y2-F1
#
_cell.length_a   1.000
_cell.length_b   1.000
_cell.length_c   1.000
_cell.angle_alpha   90.00
_cell.angle_beta   90.00
_cell.angle_gamma   90.00
#
_symmetry.space_group_name_H-M   'P 1'
#
loop_
_entity.id
_entity.type
_entity.pdbx_description
1 polymer ?
#
loop_
_entity_poly.entity_id
_entity_poly.type
_entity_poly.pdbx_seq_one_letter_code
_entity_poly.pdbx_strand_id
1 'polypeptide(L)' 'MKKLMTMARQFRDDDNGAAMVEYSILVGIIAALAIMAILAIGGWVTGRFTGLCTALDNSPIGACNGTTGIGS' A
#
# COMPACT_ATOMS: atom_id res chain seq x y z
N MET A 1 41.20 16.40 29.19
CA MET A 1 40.54 15.09 29.02
C MET A 1 39.07 15.04 29.45
N LYS A 2 38.56 15.90 30.35
CA LYS A 2 37.12 15.90 30.74
C LYS A 2 36.18 16.58 29.73
N LYS A 3 36.69 17.52 28.91
CA LYS A 3 35.89 18.23 27.88
C LYS A 3 35.53 17.38 26.66
N LEU A 4 36.40 16.46 26.24
CA LEU A 4 36.09 15.56 25.13
C LEU A 4 35.02 14.53 25.50
N MET A 5 35.03 14.07 26.74
CA MET A 5 34.08 13.08 27.27
C MET A 5 32.67 13.63 27.50
N THR A 6 32.53 14.96 27.60
CA THR A 6 31.23 15.65 27.75
C THR A 6 30.60 16.01 26.40
N MET A 7 31.40 16.38 25.40
CA MET A 7 30.95 16.56 24.01
C MET A 7 30.46 15.24 23.39
N ALA A 8 31.12 14.13 23.69
CA ALA A 8 30.69 12.80 23.22
C ALA A 8 29.37 12.31 23.86
N ARG A 9 28.98 12.84 25.02
CA ARG A 9 27.68 12.54 25.66
C ARG A 9 26.54 13.31 25.01
N GLN A 10 26.76 14.54 24.54
CA GLN A 10 25.74 15.31 23.84
C GLN A 10 25.30 14.65 22.52
N PHE A 11 26.20 14.01 21.76
CA PHE A 11 25.78 13.21 20.59
C PHE A 11 25.04 11.91 20.91
N ARG A 12 25.09 11.45 22.17
CA ARG A 12 24.42 10.24 22.64
C ARG A 12 23.08 10.56 23.31
N ASP A 13 22.98 11.75 23.91
CA ASP A 13 21.80 12.25 24.62
C ASP A 13 20.91 13.13 23.71
N ASP A 14 21.41 13.66 22.58
CA ASP A 14 20.58 14.30 21.54
C ASP A 14 19.83 13.25 20.72
N ASP A 15 18.56 13.03 21.06
CA ASP A 15 17.38 13.22 20.20
C ASP A 15 17.33 12.59 18.78
N ASN A 16 18.25 11.70 18.43
CA ASN A 16 18.24 11.00 17.13
C ASN A 16 17.14 9.91 17.05
N GLY A 17 16.44 9.61 18.14
CA GLY A 17 15.33 8.65 18.18
C GLY A 17 13.96 9.28 17.97
N ALA A 18 13.68 10.44 18.58
CA ALA A 18 12.34 11.05 18.56
C ALA A 18 12.02 11.72 17.21
N ALA A 19 12.99 12.41 16.59
CA ALA A 19 12.82 13.04 15.29
C ALA A 19 12.68 12.02 14.13
N MET A 20 13.25 10.82 14.28
CA MET A 20 13.10 9.71 13.32
C MET A 20 11.71 9.05 13.38
N VAL A 21 10.94 9.29 14.44
CA VAL A 21 9.58 8.76 14.58
C VAL A 21 8.57 9.64 13.85
N GLU A 22 8.75 10.97 13.85
CA GLU A 22 7.79 11.90 13.23
C GLU A 22 7.68 11.76 11.71
N TYR A 23 8.81 11.58 11.02
CA TYR A 23 8.79 11.39 9.56
C TYR A 23 8.37 9.97 9.17
N SER A 24 8.73 8.95 9.97
CA SER A 24 8.38 7.56 9.68
C SER A 24 6.90 7.27 9.91
N ILE A 25 6.25 7.93 10.88
CA ILE A 25 4.79 7.79 11.07
C ILE A 25 4.01 8.44 9.93
N LEU A 26 4.48 9.58 9.41
CA LEU A 26 3.89 10.22 8.23
C LEU A 26 3.99 9.28 7.02
N VAL A 27 5.17 8.70 6.77
CA VAL A 27 5.36 7.70 5.70
C VAL A 27 4.50 6.47 5.92
N GLY A 28 4.35 5.99 7.17
CA GLY A 28 3.51 4.85 7.51
C GLY A 28 2.03 5.08 7.16
N ILE A 29 1.50 6.27 7.43
CA ILE A 29 0.12 6.63 7.08
C ILE A 29 -0.05 6.74 5.55
N ILE A 30 0.89 7.37 4.85
CA ILE A 30 0.84 7.44 3.37
C ILE A 30 0.88 6.04 2.77
N ALA A 31 1.73 5.16 3.27
CA ALA A 31 1.81 3.77 2.81
C ALA A 31 0.48 3.02 3.03
N ALA A 32 -0.13 3.17 4.21
CA ALA A 32 -1.43 2.57 4.50
C ALA A 32 -2.53 3.09 3.56
N LEU A 33 -2.56 4.40 3.30
CA LEU A 33 -3.52 5.01 2.37
C LEU A 33 -3.30 4.54 0.92
N ALA A 34 -2.06 4.42 0.49
CA ALA A 34 -1.73 3.90 -0.84
C ALA A 34 -2.21 2.45 -1.00
N ILE A 35 -1.99 1.60 0.01
CA ILE A 35 -2.48 0.21 0.02
C ILE A 35 -4.00 0.18 -0.05
N MET A 36 -4.69 0.98 0.78
CA MET A 36 -6.15 1.09 0.78
C MET A 36 -6.68 1.49 -0.60
N ALA A 37 -6.04 2.45 -1.27
CA ALA A 37 -6.42 2.87 -2.62
C ALA A 37 -6.25 1.74 -3.64
N ILE A 38 -5.14 0.99 -3.57
CA ILE A 38 -4.89 -0.16 -4.45
C ILE A 38 -5.96 -1.24 -4.25
N LEU A 39 -6.32 -1.56 -3.00
CA LEU A 39 -7.36 -2.55 -2.71
C LEU A 39 -8.74 -2.11 -3.22
N ALA A 40 -9.09 -0.83 -3.05
CA ALA A 40 -10.35 -0.28 -3.52
C ALA A 40 -10.45 -0.32 -5.05
N ILE A 41 -9.39 0.08 -5.75
CA ILE A 41 -9.33 0.01 -7.21
C ILE A 41 -9.37 -1.45 -7.66
N GLY A 42 -8.62 -2.34 -7.00
CA GLY A 42 -8.64 -3.78 -7.29
C GLY A 42 -10.04 -4.35 -7.21
N GLY A 43 -10.76 -4.09 -6.12
CA GLY A 43 -12.15 -4.52 -5.96
C GLY A 43 -13.09 -3.95 -7.02
N TRP A 44 -12.95 -2.66 -7.36
CA TRP A 44 -13.75 -2.04 -8.42
C TRP A 44 -13.49 -2.66 -9.79
N VAL A 45 -12.22 -2.86 -10.15
CA VAL A 45 -11.80 -3.48 -11.42
C VAL A 45 -12.31 -4.92 -11.51
N THR A 46 -12.13 -5.72 -10.46
CA THR A 46 -12.67 -7.09 -10.40
C THR A 46 -14.18 -7.10 -10.60
N GLY A 47 -14.92 -6.19 -9.94
CA GLY A 47 -16.37 -6.07 -10.12
C GLY A 47 -16.77 -5.75 -11.57
N ARG A 48 -16.00 -4.92 -12.29
CA ARG A 48 -16.24 -4.67 -13.72
C ARG A 48 -16.03 -5.92 -14.57
N PHE A 49 -14.97 -6.68 -14.33
CA PHE A 49 -14.70 -7.91 -15.07
C PHE A 49 -15.71 -9.01 -14.76
N THR A 50 -16.14 -9.16 -13.50
CA THR A 50 -17.23 -10.09 -13.16
C THR A 50 -18.52 -9.74 -13.88
N GLY A 51 -18.91 -8.45 -13.88
CA GLY A 51 -20.09 -8.00 -14.61
C GLY A 51 -20.00 -8.23 -16.12
N LEU A 52 -18.82 -8.00 -16.71
CA LEU A 52 -18.56 -8.33 -18.12
C LEU A 52 -18.69 -9.83 -18.38
N CYS A 53 -18.10 -10.68 -17.53
CA CYS A 53 -18.23 -12.13 -17.69
C CYS A 53 -19.68 -12.58 -17.59
N THR A 54 -20.45 -12.05 -16.63
CA THR A 54 -21.89 -12.34 -16.53
C THR A 54 -22.63 -11.92 -17.81
N ALA A 55 -22.29 -10.79 -18.42
CA ALA A 55 -22.92 -10.39 -19.69
C ALA A 55 -22.54 -11.30 -20.86
N LEU A 56 -21.28 -11.76 -20.93
CA LEU A 56 -20.80 -12.69 -21.96
C LEU A 56 -21.43 -14.06 -21.82
N ASP A 57 -21.44 -14.66 -20.62
CA ASP A 57 -22.01 -15.99 -20.40
C ASP A 57 -23.53 -16.05 -20.66
N ASN A 58 -24.22 -14.90 -20.55
CA ASN A 58 -25.63 -14.76 -20.92
C ASN A 58 -25.85 -14.51 -22.42
N SER A 59 -24.78 -14.38 -23.20
CA SER A 59 -24.80 -14.09 -24.63
C SER A 59 -24.33 -15.31 -25.43
N PRO A 60 -24.88 -15.59 -26.62
CA PRO A 60 -24.46 -16.73 -27.44
C PRO A 60 -23.12 -16.52 -28.18
N ILE A 61 -22.42 -15.42 -27.94
CA ILE A 61 -21.25 -14.97 -28.73
C ILE A 61 -19.89 -15.28 -28.09
N GLY A 62 -19.87 -15.80 -26.86
CA GLY A 62 -18.62 -16.16 -26.17
C GLY A 62 -18.85 -16.49 -24.71
N ALA A 63 -17.80 -17.00 -24.06
CA ALA A 63 -17.81 -17.32 -22.65
C ALA A 63 -16.68 -16.61 -21.91
N CYS A 64 -16.84 -16.40 -20.60
CA CYS A 64 -15.86 -15.70 -19.77
C CYS A 64 -15.68 -16.39 -18.43
N ASN A 65 -14.49 -16.92 -18.17
CA ASN A 65 -14.20 -17.52 -16.87
C ASN A 65 -13.93 -16.43 -15.83
N GLY A 66 -14.93 -16.10 -15.02
CA GLY A 66 -14.84 -15.07 -13.98
C GLY A 66 -13.79 -15.32 -12.89
N THR A 67 -13.26 -16.53 -12.77
CA THR A 67 -12.21 -16.90 -11.81
C THR A 67 -10.81 -16.69 -12.37
N THR A 68 -10.62 -16.92 -13.67
CA THR A 68 -9.30 -16.82 -14.33
C THR A 68 -9.16 -15.57 -15.21
N GLY A 69 -10.25 -14.87 -15.52
CA GLY A 69 -10.26 -13.68 -16.38
C GLY A 69 -10.01 -13.98 -17.86
N ILE A 70 -10.17 -15.24 -18.28
CA ILE A 70 -9.91 -15.69 -19.67
C ILE A 70 -11.26 -15.85 -20.39
N GLY A 71 -11.39 -15.22 -21.55
CA GLY A 71 -12.54 -15.38 -22.44
C GLY A 71 -12.24 -16.32 -23.63
N SER A 72 -13.29 -16.93 -24.18
CA SER A 72 -13.25 -17.77 -25.39
C SER A 72 -14.37 -17.41 -26.35
#